data_AF-A0A497PNQ0-F1
#
_entry.id   AF-A0A497PNQ0-F1
#
_cell.length_a   1.000
_cell.length_b   1.000
_cell.length_c   1.000
_cell.angle_alpha   90.00
_cell.angle_beta   90.00
_cell.angle_gamma   90.00
#
_symmetry.space_group_name_H-M   'P 1'
#
loop_
_entity.id
_entity.type
_entity.pdbx_description
1 polymer ?
#
loop_
_entity_poly.entity_id
_entity_poly.type
_entity_poly.pdbx_seq_one_letter_code
_entity_poly.pdbx_strand_id
1 'polypeptide(L)'
;MTKGKKKTNKDKKKKLQLAFYWAASCGGCEIAVLDIDEKILDVIEIADILFWPVAIDTKYKDVEAMKDKSIDVCFFNGAIRTEEQERMAHLLRKKSKILVAFGACATNGGIPGLANIANRDEIFNVAYIDNPSTDNPKKVVPKTSVKIKEGTLTLPEFYDTVKTLDQTVDVDYYLPGCPPTPEQVLTAVTAIAENKLPPKGSVIGPLKSVCDECRFEKTEKKIKEIKRVYEVDKIEDKCLLEQGIICLGPATRGGCGARCLDANMPCTGCGGPTPNSMDQGAKMISALASILGLEGEEKMSDEEVQKLIDQVVDPVGTFYKYGLPSALINKKVMKK
;
A
#
# COMPACT_ATOMS: atom_id res chain seq x y z
N MET A 1 -7.74 -25.72 -60.25
CA MET A 1 -8.33 -24.44 -59.80
C MET A 1 -9.12 -24.68 -58.52
N THR A 2 -8.53 -24.43 -57.36
CA THR A 2 -9.27 -24.25 -56.11
C THR A 2 -8.41 -23.38 -55.21
N LYS A 3 -8.79 -22.10 -55.15
CA LYS A 3 -8.11 -21.04 -54.43
C LYS A 3 -8.08 -21.35 -52.93
N GLY A 4 -6.88 -21.56 -52.38
CA GLY A 4 -6.65 -21.45 -50.96
C GLY A 4 -6.97 -20.02 -50.51
N LYS A 5 -8.07 -19.85 -49.77
CA LYS A 5 -8.39 -18.58 -49.11
C LYS A 5 -7.31 -18.31 -48.05
N LYS A 6 -6.35 -17.46 -48.38
CA LYS A 6 -5.58 -16.69 -47.40
C LYS A 6 -6.59 -16.04 -46.45
N LYS A 7 -6.63 -16.46 -45.19
CA LYS A 7 -7.32 -15.72 -44.14
C LYS A 7 -6.63 -14.36 -44.05
N THR A 8 -7.33 -13.35 -44.55
CA THR A 8 -6.94 -11.96 -44.52
C THR A 8 -6.84 -11.50 -43.06
N ASN A 9 -5.73 -10.82 -42.81
CA ASN A 9 -5.39 -10.03 -41.63
C ASN A 9 -6.63 -9.23 -41.16
N LYS A 10 -7.35 -9.72 -40.14
CA LYS A 10 -8.44 -9.01 -39.48
C LYS A 10 -7.84 -8.28 -38.28
N ASP A 11 -7.79 -6.95 -38.38
CA ASP A 11 -7.67 -5.97 -37.30
C ASP A 11 -6.87 -6.41 -36.07
N LYS A 12 -5.53 -6.25 -36.12
CA LYS A 12 -4.72 -6.28 -34.89
C LYS A 12 -5.20 -5.14 -33.99
N LYS A 13 -6.01 -5.47 -32.99
CA LYS A 13 -6.42 -4.57 -31.90
C LYS A 13 -5.17 -3.87 -31.38
N LYS A 14 -5.17 -2.54 -31.34
CA LYS A 14 -4.01 -1.77 -30.86
C LYS A 14 -3.70 -2.20 -29.42
N LYS A 15 -2.48 -2.67 -29.17
CA LYS A 15 -2.03 -3.06 -27.84
C LYS A 15 -2.03 -1.86 -26.89
N LEU A 16 -2.40 -2.11 -25.64
CA LEU A 16 -2.34 -1.11 -24.57
C LEU A 16 -0.89 -0.74 -24.27
N GLN A 17 -0.62 0.53 -24.08
CA GLN A 17 0.71 1.00 -23.71
C GLN A 17 0.81 1.11 -22.18
N LEU A 18 1.45 0.15 -21.53
CA LEU A 18 1.51 0.05 -20.08
C LEU A 18 2.86 0.50 -19.52
N ALA A 19 2.85 0.99 -18.28
CA ALA A 19 4.05 1.23 -17.49
C ALA A 19 3.86 0.79 -16.04
N PHE A 20 4.93 0.31 -15.43
CA PHE A 20 5.04 -0.03 -14.01
C PHE A 20 6.25 0.71 -13.43
N TYR A 21 6.10 1.30 -12.27
CA TYR A 21 7.20 2.02 -11.62
C TYR A 21 7.16 1.84 -10.11
N TRP A 22 8.34 1.62 -9.52
CA TRP A 22 8.55 1.52 -8.08
C TRP A 22 9.07 2.85 -7.48
N ALA A 23 8.55 3.25 -6.34
CA ALA A 23 9.04 4.41 -5.58
C ALA A 23 9.61 3.93 -4.24
N ALA A 24 9.19 4.50 -3.11
CA ALA A 24 9.49 3.93 -1.80
C ALA A 24 8.65 2.65 -1.61
N SER A 25 9.12 1.53 -2.16
CA SER A 25 8.46 0.23 -2.14
C SER A 25 9.45 -0.90 -1.81
N CYS A 26 8.92 -2.10 -1.59
CA CYS A 26 9.71 -3.31 -1.31
C CYS A 26 9.84 -4.25 -2.51
N GLY A 27 9.36 -3.85 -3.70
CA GLY A 27 9.28 -4.71 -4.88
C GLY A 27 8.11 -5.71 -4.88
N GLY A 28 7.40 -5.91 -3.77
CA GLY A 28 6.32 -6.91 -3.67
C GLY A 28 5.15 -6.70 -4.64
N CYS A 29 4.84 -5.46 -5.03
CA CYS A 29 3.81 -5.20 -6.04
C CYS A 29 4.26 -5.62 -7.45
N GLU A 30 5.55 -5.55 -7.75
CA GLU A 30 6.10 -6.05 -9.02
C GLU A 30 6.02 -7.58 -9.07
N ILE A 31 6.34 -8.24 -7.95
CA ILE A 31 6.19 -9.69 -7.81
C ILE A 31 4.72 -10.09 -7.95
N ALA A 32 3.77 -9.34 -7.37
CA ALA A 32 2.34 -9.62 -7.55
C ALA A 32 1.86 -9.52 -9.02
N VAL A 33 2.53 -8.72 -9.86
CA VAL A 33 2.27 -8.70 -11.30
C VAL A 33 2.82 -9.95 -11.98
N LEU A 34 3.97 -10.46 -11.52
CA LEU A 34 4.58 -11.69 -12.04
C LEU A 34 3.88 -12.97 -11.54
N ASP A 35 3.30 -12.94 -10.34
CA ASP A 35 2.54 -14.03 -9.70
C ASP A 35 1.16 -14.28 -10.35
N ILE A 36 0.89 -13.70 -11.52
CA ILE A 36 -0.20 -14.15 -12.40
C ILE A 36 0.21 -15.37 -13.25
N ASP A 37 1.42 -15.87 -13.03
CA ASP A 37 2.00 -17.08 -13.63
C ASP A 37 1.90 -17.06 -15.16
N GLU A 38 1.31 -18.07 -15.78
CA GLU A 38 1.26 -18.18 -17.25
C GLU A 38 0.41 -17.07 -17.89
N LYS A 39 -0.50 -16.44 -17.13
CA LYS A 39 -1.35 -15.35 -17.64
C LYS A 39 -0.56 -14.08 -17.97
N ILE A 40 0.71 -13.98 -17.57
CA ILE A 40 1.58 -12.89 -18.04
C ILE A 40 1.74 -12.93 -19.56
N LEU A 41 1.64 -14.12 -20.17
CA LEU A 41 1.65 -14.29 -21.62
C LEU A 41 0.43 -13.64 -22.28
N ASP A 42 -0.74 -13.72 -21.65
CA ASP A 42 -1.94 -13.03 -22.13
C ASP A 42 -1.77 -11.50 -22.04
N VAL A 43 -1.13 -11.01 -20.98
CA VAL A 43 -0.86 -9.58 -20.79
C VAL A 43 0.06 -9.04 -21.91
N ILE A 44 1.15 -9.74 -22.24
CA ILE A 44 2.06 -9.31 -23.33
C ILE A 44 1.43 -9.41 -24.73
N GLU A 45 0.38 -10.24 -24.91
CA GLU A 45 -0.38 -10.29 -26.16
C GLU A 45 -1.26 -9.05 -26.34
N ILE A 46 -1.79 -8.49 -25.25
CA ILE A 46 -2.72 -7.35 -25.29
C ILE A 46 -2.07 -6.00 -24.96
N ALA A 47 -0.85 -6.00 -24.42
CA ALA A 47 -0.14 -4.80 -23.98
C ALA A 47 1.34 -4.79 -24.40
N ASP A 48 1.85 -3.60 -24.68
CA ASP A 48 3.27 -3.31 -24.77
C ASP A 48 3.69 -2.58 -23.49
N ILE A 49 4.71 -3.14 -22.80
CA ILE A 49 5.25 -2.55 -21.58
C ILE A 49 6.35 -1.57 -21.96
N LEU A 50 6.09 -0.28 -21.75
CA LEU A 50 6.98 0.81 -22.15
C LEU A 50 8.04 1.13 -21.11
N PHE A 51 7.71 0.96 -19.83
CA PHE A 51 8.60 1.27 -18.71
C PHE A 51 8.30 0.33 -17.55
N TRP A 52 9.31 -0.43 -17.12
CA TRP A 52 9.23 -1.32 -15.96
C TRP A 52 10.66 -1.60 -15.46
N PRO A 53 11.19 -0.82 -14.49
CA PRO A 53 12.61 -0.85 -14.14
C PRO A 53 13.18 -2.22 -13.76
N VAL A 54 12.36 -3.11 -13.19
CA VAL A 54 12.78 -4.45 -12.78
C VAL A 54 12.88 -5.44 -13.95
N ALA A 55 12.14 -5.21 -15.05
CA ALA A 55 11.94 -6.19 -16.11
C ALA A 55 12.52 -5.76 -17.47
N ILE A 56 12.65 -4.45 -17.73
CA ILE A 56 13.09 -3.95 -19.04
C ILE A 56 14.06 -2.77 -18.90
N ASP A 57 14.82 -2.52 -19.97
CA ASP A 57 15.93 -1.57 -19.97
C ASP A 57 15.59 -0.11 -20.27
N THR A 58 14.30 0.24 -20.41
CA THR A 58 13.88 1.64 -20.55
C THR A 58 14.35 2.46 -19.35
N LYS A 59 15.16 3.50 -19.58
CA LYS A 59 15.69 4.38 -18.53
C LYS A 59 14.88 5.67 -18.44
N TYR A 60 15.14 6.49 -17.42
CA TYR A 60 14.36 7.71 -17.18
C TYR A 60 14.40 8.71 -18.33
N LYS A 61 15.55 8.86 -19.00
CA LYS A 61 15.69 9.73 -20.18
C LYS A 61 14.78 9.32 -21.33
N ASP A 62 14.57 8.02 -21.50
CA ASP A 62 13.67 7.50 -22.53
C ASP A 62 12.22 7.89 -22.21
N VAL A 63 11.81 7.77 -20.95
CA VAL A 63 10.48 8.21 -20.47
C VAL A 63 10.31 9.72 -20.62
N GLU A 64 11.34 10.52 -20.31
CA GLU A 64 11.33 11.97 -20.49
C GLU A 64 11.08 12.37 -21.96
N ALA A 65 11.72 11.64 -22.89
CA ALA A 65 11.61 11.84 -24.34
C ALA A 65 10.29 11.33 -24.95
N MET A 66 9.53 10.49 -24.23
CA MET A 66 8.21 10.03 -24.69
C MET A 66 7.26 11.22 -24.90
N LYS A 67 6.32 11.10 -25.83
CA LYS A 67 5.26 12.11 -25.98
C LYS A 67 4.37 12.12 -24.75
N ASP A 68 3.88 13.29 -24.37
CA ASP A 68 2.91 13.37 -23.27
C ASP A 68 1.66 12.56 -23.62
N LYS A 69 1.11 11.89 -22.60
CA LYS A 69 -0.05 10.99 -22.75
C LYS A 69 0.16 9.84 -23.74
N SER A 70 1.41 9.41 -23.98
CA SER A 70 1.71 8.21 -24.78
C SER A 70 1.53 6.91 -24.01
N ILE A 71 1.61 6.93 -22.68
CA ILE A 71 1.33 5.78 -21.81
C ILE A 71 -0.17 5.73 -21.58
N ASP A 72 -0.83 4.63 -21.94
CA ASP A 72 -2.27 4.47 -21.72
C ASP A 72 -2.55 4.30 -20.22
N VAL A 73 -1.84 3.40 -19.54
CA VAL A 73 -1.93 3.23 -18.09
C VAL A 73 -0.57 3.08 -17.44
N CYS A 74 -0.32 3.82 -16.36
CA CYS A 74 0.81 3.59 -15.48
C CYS A 74 0.35 3.10 -14.11
N PHE A 75 0.87 1.97 -13.67
CA PHE A 75 0.77 1.47 -12.31
C PHE A 75 1.99 1.96 -11.52
N PHE A 76 1.76 2.93 -10.66
CA PHE A 76 2.80 3.50 -9.80
C PHE A 76 2.70 2.85 -8.43
N ASN A 77 3.70 2.06 -8.06
CA ASN A 77 3.79 1.44 -6.74
C ASN A 77 4.83 2.12 -5.85
N GLY A 78 4.61 2.12 -4.55
CA GLY A 78 5.48 2.78 -3.58
C GLY A 78 5.02 4.19 -3.18
N ALA A 79 5.46 4.60 -2.00
CA ALA A 79 5.18 5.93 -1.45
C ALA A 79 6.22 6.96 -1.94
N ILE A 80 6.01 8.23 -1.60
CA ILE A 80 6.95 9.31 -1.88
C ILE A 80 7.74 9.65 -0.61
N ARG A 81 9.04 9.39 -0.61
CA ARG A 81 9.99 9.68 0.48
C ARG A 81 11.19 10.52 0.02
N THR A 82 11.45 10.57 -1.28
CA THR A 82 12.61 11.27 -1.85
C THR A 82 12.24 12.15 -3.02
N GLU A 83 13.10 13.12 -3.32
CA GLU A 83 12.99 14.02 -4.47
C GLU A 83 12.83 13.28 -5.80
N GLU A 84 13.61 12.22 -6.01
CA GLU A 84 13.55 11.42 -7.23
C GLU A 84 12.17 10.78 -7.43
N GLN A 85 11.57 10.27 -6.36
CA GLN A 85 10.26 9.63 -6.39
C GLN A 85 9.16 10.65 -6.71
N GLU A 86 9.23 11.85 -6.13
CA GLU A 86 8.31 12.95 -6.45
C GLU A 86 8.45 13.40 -7.91
N ARG A 87 9.69 13.58 -8.38
CA ARG A 87 9.98 13.90 -9.79
C ARG A 87 9.40 12.86 -10.74
N MET A 88 9.58 11.57 -10.42
CA MET A 88 9.06 10.48 -11.23
C MET A 88 7.52 10.40 -11.18
N ALA A 89 6.89 10.71 -10.04
CA ALA A 89 5.43 10.82 -9.96
C ALA A 89 4.88 11.90 -10.90
N HIS A 90 5.47 13.11 -10.90
CA HIS A 90 5.11 14.17 -11.82
C HIS A 90 5.34 13.81 -13.29
N LEU A 91 6.49 13.19 -13.60
CA LEU A 91 6.82 12.75 -14.94
C LEU A 91 5.81 11.72 -15.45
N LEU A 92 5.57 10.66 -14.68
CA LEU A 92 4.65 9.59 -15.08
C LEU A 92 3.21 10.08 -15.17
N ARG A 93 2.76 10.95 -14.25
CA ARG A 93 1.44 11.61 -14.38
C ARG A 93 1.31 12.37 -15.70
N LYS A 94 2.36 13.09 -16.11
CA LYS A 94 2.40 13.84 -17.38
C LYS A 94 2.37 12.89 -18.59
N LYS A 95 3.15 11.81 -18.55
CA LYS A 95 3.23 10.82 -19.65
C LYS A 95 2.04 9.87 -19.74
N SER A 96 1.26 9.71 -18.67
CA SER A 96 0.16 8.75 -18.60
C SER A 96 -1.24 9.36 -18.75
N LYS A 97 -2.09 8.70 -19.55
CA LYS A 97 -3.53 8.98 -19.62
C LYS A 97 -4.22 8.58 -18.32
N ILE A 98 -3.95 7.36 -17.85
CA ILE A 98 -4.43 6.83 -16.57
C ILE A 98 -3.23 6.58 -15.65
N LEU A 99 -3.27 7.11 -14.44
CA LEU A 99 -2.32 6.81 -13.36
C LEU A 99 -3.04 6.07 -12.24
N VAL A 100 -2.54 4.89 -11.90
CA VAL A 100 -3.09 4.02 -10.84
C VAL A 100 -2.12 4.00 -9.68
N ALA A 101 -2.60 4.36 -8.48
CA ALA A 101 -1.87 4.11 -7.24
C ALA A 101 -1.94 2.61 -6.93
N PHE A 102 -0.83 1.91 -7.13
CA PHE A 102 -0.75 0.45 -7.08
C PHE A 102 -0.07 -0.03 -5.78
N GLY A 103 -0.84 -0.67 -4.92
CA GLY A 103 -0.41 -1.20 -3.64
C GLY A 103 -0.48 -0.20 -2.48
N ALA A 104 -0.48 -0.73 -1.26
CA ALA A 104 -0.71 0.00 -0.01
C ALA A 104 0.25 1.18 0.21
N CYS A 105 1.48 1.08 -0.31
CA CYS A 105 2.45 2.17 -0.23
C CYS A 105 2.02 3.38 -1.07
N ALA A 106 1.56 3.16 -2.31
CA ALA A 106 1.12 4.25 -3.17
C ALA A 106 -0.24 4.81 -2.73
N THR A 107 -1.15 3.95 -2.26
CA THR A 107 -2.50 4.35 -1.87
C THR A 107 -2.56 5.00 -0.49
N ASN A 108 -1.86 4.44 0.50
CA ASN A 108 -2.03 4.79 1.92
C ASN A 108 -0.70 5.16 2.61
N GLY A 109 0.44 5.02 1.91
CA GLY A 109 1.79 5.26 2.42
C GLY A 109 2.51 4.01 2.91
N GLY A 110 1.77 2.96 3.28
CA GLY A 110 2.30 1.63 3.58
C GLY A 110 3.21 1.59 4.82
N ILE A 111 3.98 0.50 4.93
CA ILE A 111 4.94 0.29 6.03
C ILE A 111 5.97 1.43 6.13
N PRO A 112 6.57 1.93 5.04
CA PRO A 112 7.51 3.06 5.13
C PRO A 112 6.88 4.29 5.81
N GLY A 113 5.55 4.45 5.70
CA GLY A 113 4.78 5.52 6.31
C GLY A 113 4.90 5.64 7.81
N LEU A 114 5.19 4.54 8.53
CA LEU A 114 5.45 4.57 9.97
C LEU A 114 6.63 5.47 10.35
N ALA A 115 7.54 5.74 9.41
CA ALA A 115 8.64 6.67 9.60
C ALA A 115 8.18 8.12 9.86
N ASN A 116 6.90 8.47 9.65
CA ASN A 116 6.37 9.80 9.95
C ASN A 116 6.27 10.13 11.45
N ILE A 117 6.61 9.18 12.34
CA ILE A 117 6.78 9.44 13.77
C ILE A 117 8.17 10.00 14.12
N ALA A 118 9.10 10.03 13.16
CA ALA A 118 10.47 10.50 13.30
C ALA A 118 10.82 11.47 12.15
N ASN A 119 11.79 12.36 12.38
CA ASN A 119 12.36 13.15 11.28
C ASN A 119 13.53 12.42 10.61
N ARG A 120 14.06 13.03 9.54
CA ARG A 120 15.22 12.54 8.81
C ARG A 120 16.43 12.34 9.70
N ASP A 121 16.72 13.25 10.62
CA ASP A 121 17.93 13.18 11.45
C ASP A 121 17.85 12.01 12.44
N GLU A 122 16.70 11.80 13.09
CA GLU A 122 16.45 10.63 13.95
C GLU A 122 16.62 9.31 13.17
N ILE A 123 16.06 9.24 11.94
CA ILE A 123 16.22 8.06 11.07
C ILE A 123 17.68 7.86 10.67
N PHE A 124 18.38 8.92 10.28
CA PHE A 124 19.77 8.85 9.82
C PHE A 124 20.73 8.51 10.97
N ASN A 125 20.47 9.00 12.18
CA ASN A 125 21.23 8.64 13.36
C ASN A 125 21.14 7.13 13.59
N VAL A 126 19.94 6.55 13.61
CA VAL A 126 19.79 5.09 13.78
C VAL A 126 20.40 4.32 12.61
N ALA A 127 20.21 4.76 11.37
CA ALA A 127 20.67 4.01 10.20
C ALA A 127 22.20 4.06 10.00
N TYR A 128 22.85 5.18 10.29
CA TYR A 128 24.24 5.45 9.88
C TYR A 128 25.19 5.75 11.05
N ILE A 129 24.71 5.89 12.28
CA ILE A 129 25.54 6.30 13.43
C ILE A 129 25.34 5.34 14.62
N ASP A 130 24.14 5.25 15.16
CA ASP A 130 23.83 4.63 16.45
C ASP A 130 23.37 3.16 16.32
N ASN A 131 23.60 2.52 15.18
CA ASN A 131 23.37 1.09 15.02
C ASN A 131 24.55 0.29 15.60
N PRO A 132 24.34 -0.73 16.44
CA PRO A 132 25.42 -1.53 17.04
C PRO A 132 26.40 -2.15 16.04
N SER A 133 25.97 -2.36 14.80
CA SER A 133 26.79 -2.95 13.72
C SER A 133 27.51 -1.93 12.84
N THR A 134 27.28 -0.63 13.03
CA THR A 134 27.82 0.41 12.16
C THR A 134 29.21 0.86 12.60
N ASP A 135 30.22 0.60 11.77
CA ASP A 135 31.56 1.17 11.91
C ASP A 135 31.66 2.53 11.19
N ASN A 136 31.39 3.61 11.92
CA ASN A 136 31.42 4.97 11.40
C ASN A 136 32.02 5.96 12.42
N PRO A 137 33.34 5.89 12.71
CA PRO A 137 33.96 6.70 13.76
C PRO A 137 33.91 8.21 13.48
N LYS A 138 33.77 8.59 12.20
CA LYS A 138 33.66 10.00 11.77
C LYS A 138 32.22 10.52 11.75
N LYS A 139 31.24 9.67 12.09
CA LYS A 139 29.81 9.99 12.09
C LYS A 139 29.34 10.67 10.80
N VAL A 140 29.84 10.18 9.66
CA VAL A 140 29.46 10.74 8.35
C VAL A 140 28.11 10.19 7.92
N VAL A 141 27.25 11.05 7.39
CA VAL A 141 25.93 10.67 6.85
C VAL A 141 25.87 10.97 5.34
N PRO A 142 25.02 10.26 4.58
CA PRO A 142 24.83 10.54 3.15
C PRO A 142 24.44 12.01 2.90
N LYS A 143 25.07 12.62 1.90
CA LYS A 143 24.80 13.99 1.44
C LYS A 143 24.22 13.95 0.02
N THR A 144 23.40 14.94 -0.31
CA THR A 144 22.80 15.08 -1.64
C THR A 144 23.82 15.38 -2.74
N SER A 145 24.99 15.93 -2.38
CA SER A 145 26.10 16.15 -3.30
C SER A 145 27.46 16.05 -2.62
N VAL A 146 28.40 15.36 -3.28
CA VAL A 146 29.81 15.28 -2.88
C VAL A 146 30.69 15.34 -4.11
N LYS A 147 31.72 16.20 -4.08
CA LYS A 147 32.75 16.27 -5.12
C LYS A 147 33.88 15.29 -4.83
N ILE A 148 34.13 14.40 -5.78
CA ILE A 148 35.24 13.42 -5.76
C ILE A 148 36.12 13.61 -7.00
N LYS A 149 37.18 12.81 -7.15
CA LYS A 149 38.11 12.91 -8.27
C LYS A 149 37.44 12.60 -9.61
N GLU A 150 36.52 11.63 -9.60
CA GLU A 150 35.81 11.11 -10.77
C GLU A 150 34.62 11.99 -11.20
N GLY A 151 34.22 12.96 -10.36
CA GLY A 151 33.10 13.86 -10.65
C GLY A 151 32.33 14.27 -9.40
N THR A 152 31.10 14.77 -9.60
CA THR A 152 30.17 15.06 -8.51
C THR A 152 29.18 13.91 -8.40
N LEU A 153 29.17 13.23 -7.25
CA LEU A 153 28.13 12.26 -6.92
C LEU A 153 26.93 12.98 -6.34
N THR A 154 25.73 12.53 -6.72
CA THR A 154 24.46 13.09 -6.23
C THR A 154 23.56 11.99 -5.68
N LEU A 155 22.85 12.30 -4.60
CA LEU A 155 21.76 11.50 -4.06
C LEU A 155 20.50 12.36 -4.00
N PRO A 156 19.31 11.79 -4.19
CA PRO A 156 18.08 12.54 -4.04
C PRO A 156 17.91 13.04 -2.60
N GLU A 157 17.27 14.19 -2.44
CA GLU A 157 16.88 14.66 -1.12
C GLU A 157 15.95 13.64 -0.45
N PHE A 158 16.20 13.37 0.83
CA PHE A 158 15.37 12.49 1.65
C PHE A 158 14.44 13.37 2.49
N TYR A 159 13.13 13.24 2.30
CA TYR A 159 12.16 14.07 3.00
C TYR A 159 11.96 13.61 4.44
N ASP A 160 11.44 14.50 5.29
CA ASP A 160 11.03 14.18 6.66
C ASP A 160 9.74 13.34 6.70
N THR A 161 8.89 13.48 5.69
CA THR A 161 7.54 12.91 5.68
C THR A 161 7.34 12.04 4.45
N VAL A 162 6.89 10.80 4.65
CA VAL A 162 6.31 9.95 3.60
C VAL A 162 4.97 10.52 3.18
N LYS A 163 4.75 10.63 1.89
CA LYS A 163 3.45 10.99 1.29
C LYS A 163 2.91 9.84 0.46
N THR A 164 1.59 9.77 0.33
CA THR A 164 0.91 8.94 -0.68
C THR A 164 1.11 9.53 -2.07
N LEU A 165 0.76 8.77 -3.11
CA LEU A 165 0.88 9.24 -4.48
C LEU A 165 -0.11 10.39 -4.77
N ASP A 166 -1.34 10.29 -4.28
CA ASP A 166 -2.43 11.27 -4.48
C ASP A 166 -2.24 12.57 -3.68
N GLN A 167 -1.38 12.57 -2.66
CA GLN A 167 -0.89 13.79 -2.01
C GLN A 167 0.14 14.57 -2.86
N THR A 168 0.62 13.96 -3.95
CA THR A 168 1.72 14.51 -4.78
C THR A 168 1.24 14.84 -6.20
N VAL A 169 0.44 13.96 -6.81
CA VAL A 169 -0.11 14.14 -8.16
C VAL A 169 -1.55 13.64 -8.23
N ASP A 170 -2.32 14.13 -9.21
CA ASP A 170 -3.67 13.62 -9.48
C ASP A 170 -3.64 12.13 -9.88
N VAL A 171 -4.38 11.29 -9.18
CA VAL A 171 -4.47 9.84 -9.42
C VAL A 171 -5.85 9.50 -9.96
N ASP A 172 -5.91 8.62 -10.97
CA ASP A 172 -7.19 8.24 -11.57
C ASP A 172 -7.87 7.09 -10.84
N TYR A 173 -7.10 6.11 -10.35
CA TYR A 173 -7.63 4.93 -9.66
C TYR A 173 -6.69 4.40 -8.58
N TYR A 174 -7.24 3.63 -7.65
CA TYR A 174 -6.50 3.01 -6.55
C TYR A 174 -6.64 1.49 -6.60
N LEU A 175 -5.55 0.77 -6.39
CA LEU A 175 -5.52 -0.69 -6.27
C LEU A 175 -4.77 -1.07 -4.99
N PRO A 176 -5.42 -1.07 -3.82
CA PRO A 176 -4.77 -1.27 -2.53
C PRO A 176 -4.43 -2.74 -2.25
N GLY A 177 -3.59 -2.97 -1.24
CA GLY A 177 -3.07 -4.28 -0.83
C GLY A 177 -1.54 -4.26 -0.67
N CYS A 178 -0.98 -5.08 0.23
CA CYS A 178 0.46 -5.09 0.49
C CYS A 178 1.07 -6.50 0.30
N PRO A 179 1.17 -7.01 -0.95
CA PRO A 179 0.72 -6.39 -2.20
C PRO A 179 -0.76 -6.68 -2.51
N PRO A 180 -1.37 -6.02 -3.52
CA PRO A 180 -2.66 -6.44 -4.08
C PRO A 180 -2.56 -7.88 -4.59
N THR A 181 -3.64 -8.66 -4.54
CA THR A 181 -3.56 -10.05 -4.98
C THR A 181 -3.45 -10.16 -6.50
N PRO A 182 -2.87 -11.26 -7.04
CA PRO A 182 -2.79 -11.48 -8.49
C PRO A 182 -4.16 -11.37 -9.18
N GLU A 183 -5.22 -11.85 -8.53
CA GLU A 183 -6.60 -11.76 -9.05
C GLU A 183 -7.10 -10.31 -9.13
N GLN A 184 -6.75 -9.47 -8.14
CA GLN A 184 -7.06 -8.04 -8.16
C GLN A 184 -6.28 -7.31 -9.26
N VAL A 185 -5.00 -7.66 -9.47
CA VAL A 185 -4.18 -7.11 -10.56
C VAL A 185 -4.81 -7.45 -11.91
N LEU A 186 -5.15 -8.72 -12.14
CA LEU A 186 -5.79 -9.16 -13.39
C LEU A 186 -7.14 -8.48 -13.61
N THR A 187 -7.93 -8.34 -12.55
CA THR A 187 -9.22 -7.63 -12.60
C THR A 187 -9.03 -6.17 -13.03
N ALA A 188 -8.02 -5.48 -12.48
CA ALA A 188 -7.73 -4.09 -12.85
C ALA A 188 -7.27 -3.97 -14.31
N VAL A 189 -6.31 -4.80 -14.74
CA VAL A 189 -5.83 -4.81 -16.13
C VAL A 189 -6.97 -5.11 -17.10
N THR A 190 -7.85 -6.04 -16.76
CA THR A 190 -9.01 -6.41 -17.59
C THR A 190 -10.03 -5.27 -17.67
N ALA A 191 -10.38 -4.66 -16.53
CA ALA A 191 -11.31 -3.52 -16.49
C ALA A 191 -10.80 -2.34 -17.33
N ILE A 192 -9.48 -2.09 -17.30
CA ILE A 192 -8.80 -1.12 -18.15
C ILE A 192 -8.93 -1.52 -19.64
N ALA A 193 -8.58 -2.77 -19.97
CA ALA A 193 -8.54 -3.25 -21.35
C ALA A 193 -9.91 -3.28 -22.03
N GLU A 194 -10.96 -3.51 -21.25
CA GLU A 194 -12.35 -3.49 -21.71
C GLU A 194 -13.00 -2.10 -21.62
N ASN A 195 -12.27 -1.09 -21.11
CA ASN A 195 -12.80 0.25 -20.84
C ASN A 195 -14.04 0.23 -19.93
N LYS A 196 -14.07 -0.71 -18.97
CA LYS A 196 -15.12 -0.89 -17.94
C LYS A 196 -14.62 -0.41 -16.59
N LEU A 197 -14.05 0.78 -16.56
CA LEU A 197 -13.54 1.38 -15.35
C LEU A 197 -14.65 2.04 -14.53
N PRO A 198 -14.57 1.99 -13.19
CA PRO A 198 -15.45 2.77 -12.34
C PRO A 198 -15.22 4.28 -12.54
N PRO A 199 -16.05 5.15 -11.92
CA PRO A 199 -15.78 6.59 -11.91
C PRO A 199 -14.35 6.88 -11.41
N LYS A 200 -13.70 7.89 -12.00
CA LYS A 200 -12.38 8.36 -11.58
C LYS A 200 -12.36 8.65 -10.08
N GLY A 201 -11.26 8.30 -9.42
CA GLY A 201 -11.07 8.39 -7.97
C GLY A 201 -11.52 7.15 -7.21
N SER A 202 -12.09 6.16 -7.90
CA SER A 202 -12.53 4.91 -7.26
C SER A 202 -11.38 3.95 -6.98
N VAL A 203 -11.56 3.16 -5.93
CA VAL A 203 -10.78 1.93 -5.72
C VAL A 203 -11.28 0.85 -6.67
N ILE A 204 -10.38 0.22 -7.43
CA ILE A 204 -10.68 -0.95 -8.25
C ILE A 204 -10.67 -2.17 -7.33
N GLY A 205 -11.82 -2.48 -6.73
CA GLY A 205 -11.96 -3.59 -5.79
C GLY A 205 -13.34 -3.63 -5.14
N PRO A 206 -13.60 -4.64 -4.29
CA PRO A 206 -14.89 -4.80 -3.65
C PRO A 206 -15.19 -3.65 -2.70
N LEU A 207 -16.47 -3.33 -2.54
CA LEU A 207 -16.96 -2.32 -1.58
C LEU A 207 -17.11 -2.88 -0.16
N LYS A 208 -16.92 -4.19 0.01
CA LYS A 208 -17.10 -4.93 1.25
C LYS A 208 -15.85 -4.89 2.12
N SER A 209 -16.05 -5.21 3.40
CA SER A 209 -14.94 -5.35 4.34
C SER A 209 -14.34 -6.75 4.26
N VAL A 210 -13.18 -6.97 4.88
CA VAL A 210 -12.61 -8.33 5.03
C VAL A 210 -13.55 -9.26 5.81
N CYS A 211 -14.44 -8.73 6.66
CA CYS A 211 -15.39 -9.54 7.42
C CYS A 211 -16.35 -10.34 6.53
N ASP A 212 -16.65 -9.87 5.33
CA ASP A 212 -17.52 -10.54 4.36
C ASP A 212 -16.88 -11.82 3.77
N GLU A 213 -15.56 -11.90 3.81
CA GLU A 213 -14.76 -13.05 3.31
C GLU A 213 -14.25 -13.92 4.48
N CYS A 214 -14.45 -13.49 5.71
CA CYS A 214 -13.85 -14.11 6.90
C CYS A 214 -14.62 -15.36 7.35
N ARG A 215 -13.91 -16.49 7.46
CA ARG A 215 -14.46 -17.79 7.88
C ARG A 215 -14.98 -17.87 9.31
N PHE A 216 -14.43 -17.07 10.23
CA PHE A 216 -14.77 -17.18 11.65
C PHE A 216 -16.25 -16.83 11.91
N GLU A 217 -16.89 -17.59 12.80
CA GLU A 217 -18.25 -17.32 13.26
C GLU A 217 -18.30 -15.98 14.02
N LYS A 218 -19.33 -15.19 13.77
CA LYS A 218 -19.50 -13.85 14.34
C LYS A 218 -20.80 -13.85 15.13
N THR A 219 -20.72 -13.53 16.42
CA THR A 219 -21.88 -13.49 17.33
C THR A 219 -22.12 -12.06 17.81
N GLU A 220 -22.32 -11.85 19.11
CA GLU A 220 -22.33 -10.52 19.71
C GLU A 220 -20.90 -10.09 20.04
N LYS A 221 -20.44 -9.01 19.40
CA LYS A 221 -19.10 -8.47 19.63
C LYS A 221 -19.03 -7.71 20.95
N LYS A 222 -18.69 -8.44 22.01
CA LYS A 222 -18.36 -7.90 23.33
C LYS A 222 -16.98 -8.44 23.73
N ILE A 223 -16.08 -7.56 24.11
CA ILE A 223 -14.74 -7.94 24.56
C ILE A 223 -14.46 -7.39 25.95
N LYS A 224 -13.89 -8.24 26.80
CA LYS A 224 -13.53 -7.91 28.19
C LYS A 224 -12.12 -7.37 28.32
N GLU A 225 -11.22 -7.90 27.49
CA GLU A 225 -9.80 -7.61 27.51
C GLU A 225 -9.22 -7.75 26.10
N ILE A 226 -8.07 -7.14 25.89
CA ILE A 226 -7.28 -7.22 24.67
C ILE A 226 -6.11 -8.16 24.91
N LYS A 227 -5.87 -9.04 23.94
CA LYS A 227 -4.78 -10.00 23.92
C LYS A 227 -3.94 -9.82 22.67
N ARG A 228 -2.63 -9.98 22.83
CA ARG A 228 -1.71 -10.14 21.70
C ARG A 228 -1.70 -11.60 21.27
N VAL A 229 -1.41 -11.83 19.99
CA VAL A 229 -1.52 -13.17 19.39
C VAL A 229 -0.70 -14.23 20.14
N TYR A 230 0.48 -13.88 20.69
CA TYR A 230 1.31 -14.82 21.44
C TYR A 230 0.81 -15.13 22.86
N GLU A 231 -0.21 -14.42 23.34
CA GLU A 231 -0.81 -14.61 24.68
C GLU A 231 -1.98 -15.61 24.62
N VAL A 232 -2.28 -16.13 23.43
CA VAL A 232 -3.40 -17.03 23.19
C VAL A 232 -2.86 -18.37 22.72
N ASP A 233 -3.06 -19.42 23.54
CA ASP A 233 -2.56 -20.76 23.24
C ASP A 233 -3.30 -21.44 22.07
N LYS A 234 -4.60 -21.11 21.92
CA LYS A 234 -5.46 -21.73 20.90
C LYS A 234 -6.44 -20.71 20.35
N ILE A 235 -6.50 -20.65 19.02
CA ILE A 235 -7.52 -19.89 18.29
C ILE A 235 -8.75 -20.77 18.11
N GLU A 236 -9.89 -20.29 18.59
CA GLU A 236 -11.19 -20.95 18.41
C GLU A 236 -11.81 -20.54 17.07
N ASP A 237 -12.82 -21.29 16.59
CA ASP A 237 -13.55 -20.97 15.35
C ASP A 237 -14.57 -19.84 15.54
N LYS A 238 -14.17 -18.80 16.28
CA LYS A 238 -14.96 -17.62 16.63
C LYS A 238 -14.23 -16.37 16.15
N CYS A 239 -14.92 -15.26 15.95
CA CYS A 239 -14.31 -14.00 15.53
C CYS A 239 -13.12 -13.64 16.43
N LEU A 240 -11.95 -13.36 15.83
CA LEU A 240 -10.74 -13.00 16.59
C LEU A 240 -10.94 -11.78 17.48
N LEU A 241 -11.73 -10.79 17.04
CA LEU A 241 -12.11 -9.67 17.89
C LEU A 241 -12.85 -10.16 19.13
N GLU A 242 -13.82 -11.07 19.01
CA GLU A 242 -14.56 -11.63 20.16
C GLU A 242 -13.68 -12.48 21.10
N GLN A 243 -12.49 -12.90 20.64
CA GLN A 243 -11.48 -13.58 21.44
C GLN A 243 -10.50 -12.59 22.12
N GLY A 244 -10.69 -11.27 21.96
CA GLY A 244 -9.82 -10.23 22.50
C GLY A 244 -8.63 -9.88 21.59
N ILE A 245 -8.50 -10.49 20.41
CA ILE A 245 -7.38 -10.22 19.50
C ILE A 245 -7.77 -9.10 18.54
N ILE A 246 -7.03 -7.99 18.57
CA ILE A 246 -7.27 -6.86 17.68
C ILE A 246 -7.11 -7.30 16.23
N CYS A 247 -8.20 -7.21 15.45
CA CYS A 247 -8.24 -7.51 14.04
C CYS A 247 -8.86 -6.32 13.28
N LEU A 248 -8.12 -5.78 12.30
CA LEU A 248 -8.55 -4.62 11.50
C LEU A 248 -9.58 -4.99 10.41
N GLY A 249 -10.00 -6.24 10.33
CA GLY A 249 -10.91 -6.74 9.28
C GLY A 249 -12.16 -5.88 9.04
N PRO A 250 -12.88 -5.42 10.09
CA PRO A 250 -14.06 -4.57 9.92
C PRO A 250 -13.77 -3.20 9.28
N ALA A 251 -12.58 -2.65 9.51
CA ALA A 251 -12.16 -1.35 8.98
C ALA A 251 -11.36 -1.47 7.68
N THR A 252 -11.19 -2.70 7.15
CA THR A 252 -10.32 -2.96 6.00
C THR A 252 -11.12 -3.44 4.81
N ARG A 253 -10.83 -2.89 3.64
CA ARG A 253 -11.42 -3.35 2.38
C ARG A 253 -11.06 -4.82 2.09
N GLY A 254 -12.06 -5.58 1.66
CA GLY A 254 -11.92 -6.98 1.25
C GLY A 254 -11.22 -7.15 -0.11
N GLY A 255 -11.30 -8.37 -0.65
CA GLY A 255 -10.72 -8.77 -1.94
C GLY A 255 -9.42 -9.56 -1.80
N CYS A 256 -8.91 -9.73 -0.58
CA CYS A 256 -7.74 -10.56 -0.31
C CYS A 256 -8.10 -12.02 0.00
N GLY A 257 -9.40 -12.35 0.03
CA GLY A 257 -9.88 -13.68 0.40
C GLY A 257 -9.64 -14.01 1.87
N ALA A 258 -9.50 -13.00 2.73
CA ALA A 258 -9.27 -13.19 4.17
C ALA A 258 -8.07 -14.09 4.55
N ARG A 259 -7.06 -14.26 3.68
CA ARG A 259 -5.94 -15.20 3.83
C ARG A 259 -5.23 -15.19 5.19
N CYS A 260 -5.13 -14.02 5.85
CA CYS A 260 -4.57 -13.92 7.20
C CYS A 260 -5.39 -14.73 8.21
N LEU A 261 -6.73 -14.63 8.13
CA LEU A 261 -7.66 -15.27 9.06
C LEU A 261 -7.69 -16.80 8.85
N ASP A 262 -7.50 -17.25 7.61
CA ASP A 262 -7.33 -18.69 7.31
C ASP A 262 -6.07 -19.26 7.97
N ALA A 263 -5.01 -18.45 8.08
CA ALA A 263 -3.81 -18.77 8.82
C ALA A 263 -3.89 -18.47 10.34
N ASN A 264 -5.11 -18.25 10.89
CA ASN A 264 -5.34 -17.90 12.29
C ASN A 264 -4.64 -16.60 12.76
N MET A 265 -4.33 -15.70 11.83
CA MET A 265 -3.71 -14.40 12.13
C MET A 265 -4.72 -13.26 11.92
N PRO A 266 -4.75 -12.24 12.81
CA PRO A 266 -5.65 -11.11 12.61
C PRO A 266 -5.30 -10.33 11.33
N CYS A 267 -6.33 -9.77 10.70
CA CYS A 267 -6.13 -8.82 9.61
C CYS A 267 -5.38 -7.60 10.16
N THR A 268 -4.29 -7.22 9.48
CA THR A 268 -3.45 -6.09 9.88
C THR A 268 -3.75 -4.81 9.11
N GLY A 269 -4.74 -4.82 8.22
CA GLY A 269 -5.26 -3.61 7.57
C GLY A 269 -4.63 -3.20 6.25
N CYS A 270 -3.83 -4.06 5.59
CA CYS A 270 -3.08 -3.69 4.39
C CYS A 270 -3.92 -3.27 3.17
N GLY A 271 -5.20 -3.67 3.11
CA GLY A 271 -6.15 -3.29 2.06
C GLY A 271 -6.66 -1.85 2.17
N GLY A 272 -6.30 -1.12 3.22
CA GLY A 272 -6.78 0.24 3.45
C GLY A 272 -8.27 0.33 3.81
N PRO A 273 -8.80 1.56 3.90
CA PRO A 273 -10.14 1.80 4.41
C PRO A 273 -11.26 1.23 3.52
N THR A 274 -12.35 0.82 4.17
CA THR A 274 -13.64 0.55 3.52
C THR A 274 -14.21 1.82 2.86
N PRO A 275 -15.17 1.72 1.93
CA PRO A 275 -15.84 2.90 1.38
C PRO A 275 -16.38 3.83 2.47
N ASN A 276 -16.40 5.14 2.20
CA ASN A 276 -16.88 6.19 3.11
C ASN A 276 -16.12 6.28 4.45
N SER A 277 -14.94 5.67 4.55
CA SER A 277 -14.01 5.87 5.66
C SER A 277 -12.81 6.68 5.18
N MET A 278 -12.60 7.86 5.78
CA MET A 278 -11.44 8.69 5.49
C MET A 278 -10.17 8.19 6.18
N ASP A 279 -10.33 7.60 7.37
CA ASP A 279 -9.23 7.19 8.23
C ASP A 279 -9.53 5.79 8.80
N GLN A 280 -8.78 4.81 8.31
CA GLN A 280 -8.91 3.41 8.70
C GLN A 280 -8.63 3.21 10.20
N GLY A 281 -7.57 3.83 10.70
CA GLY A 281 -7.14 3.66 12.09
C GLY A 281 -8.15 4.27 13.05
N ALA A 282 -8.60 5.50 12.78
CA ALA A 282 -9.61 6.17 13.60
C ALA A 282 -10.95 5.40 13.60
N LYS A 283 -11.38 4.86 12.45
CA LYS A 283 -12.59 4.02 12.39
C LYS A 283 -12.43 2.72 13.17
N MET A 284 -11.27 2.08 13.11
CA MET A 284 -11.02 0.87 13.89
C MET A 284 -10.97 1.16 15.39
N ILE A 285 -10.33 2.26 15.81
CA ILE A 285 -10.31 2.72 17.21
C ILE A 285 -11.74 2.97 17.70
N SER A 286 -12.54 3.69 16.91
CA SER A 286 -13.94 3.95 17.23
C SER A 286 -14.74 2.64 17.36
N ALA A 287 -14.57 1.70 16.44
CA ALA A 287 -15.23 0.41 16.51
C ALA A 287 -14.80 -0.41 17.72
N LEU A 288 -13.51 -0.40 18.06
CA LEU A 288 -12.96 -1.11 19.22
C LEU A 288 -13.47 -0.52 20.55
N ALA A 289 -13.46 0.81 20.66
CA ALA A 289 -13.95 1.52 21.84
C ALA A 289 -15.44 1.22 22.09
N SER A 290 -16.24 1.01 21.04
CA SER A 290 -17.66 0.66 21.16
C SER A 290 -17.92 -0.80 21.57
N ILE A 291 -16.89 -1.66 21.70
CA ILE A 291 -17.08 -3.08 22.05
C ILE A 291 -16.25 -3.54 23.26
N LEU A 292 -15.22 -2.76 23.64
CA LEU A 292 -14.30 -3.03 24.74
C LEU A 292 -14.89 -2.58 26.08
N GLY A 293 -15.01 -3.52 27.03
CA GLY A 293 -15.49 -3.23 28.38
C GLY A 293 -16.98 -2.90 28.48
N LEU A 294 -17.77 -3.20 27.44
CA LEU A 294 -19.22 -2.90 27.41
C LEU A 294 -20.00 -3.49 28.60
N GLU A 295 -19.61 -4.67 29.07
CA GLU A 295 -20.27 -5.31 30.22
C GLU A 295 -19.87 -4.60 31.52
N GLY A 296 -20.76 -3.75 32.04
CA GLY A 296 -20.54 -3.04 33.29
C GLY A 296 -19.95 -1.64 33.13
N GLU A 297 -19.90 -1.11 31.90
CA GLU A 297 -19.40 0.23 31.57
C GLU A 297 -19.95 1.34 32.49
N GLU A 298 -21.25 1.29 32.83
CA GLU A 298 -21.91 2.27 33.72
C GLU A 298 -21.32 2.36 35.13
N LYS A 299 -20.55 1.35 35.55
CA LYS A 299 -19.95 1.24 36.88
C LYS A 299 -18.42 1.30 36.86
N MET A 300 -17.82 1.42 35.67
CA MET A 300 -16.37 1.49 35.53
C MET A 300 -15.84 2.84 36.01
N SER A 301 -14.78 2.79 36.79
CA SER A 301 -13.98 3.96 37.14
C SER A 301 -13.07 4.39 35.97
N ASP A 302 -12.63 5.65 35.99
CA ASP A 302 -11.66 6.17 35.00
C ASP A 302 -10.36 5.35 35.01
N GLU A 303 -9.90 4.87 36.18
CA GLU A 303 -8.72 4.01 36.27
C GLU A 303 -8.91 2.65 35.60
N GLU A 304 -10.11 2.06 35.68
CA GLU A 304 -10.41 0.79 35.01
C GLU A 304 -10.48 0.96 33.49
N VAL A 305 -11.07 2.06 33.01
CA VAL A 305 -11.08 2.41 31.58
C VAL A 305 -9.65 2.59 31.07
N GLN A 306 -8.80 3.33 31.81
CA GLN A 306 -7.41 3.54 31.42
C GLN A 306 -6.65 2.21 31.33
N LYS A 307 -6.87 1.27 32.27
CA LYS A 307 -6.27 -0.07 32.21
C LYS A 307 -6.67 -0.88 30.98
N LEU A 308 -7.89 -0.70 30.45
CA LEU A 308 -8.30 -1.33 29.20
C LEU A 308 -7.59 -0.72 28.00
N ILE A 309 -7.46 0.61 27.98
CA ILE A 309 -6.77 1.35 26.91
C ILE A 309 -5.29 0.98 26.88
N ASP A 310 -4.64 0.89 28.05
CA ASP A 310 -3.20 0.58 28.18
C ASP A 310 -2.83 -0.83 27.68
N GLN A 311 -3.81 -1.72 27.48
CA GLN A 311 -3.57 -3.02 26.85
C GLN A 311 -3.18 -2.88 25.37
N VAL A 312 -3.48 -1.74 24.73
CA VAL A 312 -2.98 -1.41 23.40
C VAL A 312 -1.59 -0.78 23.52
N VAL A 313 -0.57 -1.63 23.54
CA VAL A 313 0.83 -1.23 23.76
C VAL A 313 1.37 -0.27 22.70
N ASP A 314 1.01 -0.46 21.44
CA ASP A 314 1.45 0.39 20.32
C ASP A 314 0.26 0.76 19.43
N PRO A 315 -0.47 1.86 19.76
CA PRO A 315 -1.63 2.28 18.98
C PRO A 315 -1.27 2.64 17.53
N VAL A 316 -0.11 3.26 17.28
CA VAL A 316 0.29 3.68 15.94
C VAL A 316 0.60 2.47 15.06
N GLY A 317 1.46 1.55 15.54
CA GLY A 317 1.79 0.33 14.80
C GLY A 317 0.62 -0.66 14.70
N THR A 318 -0.36 -0.57 15.59
CA THR A 318 -1.58 -1.41 15.54
C THR A 318 -2.59 -0.88 14.53
N PHE A 319 -2.96 0.40 14.63
CA PHE A 319 -4.08 0.95 13.84
C PHE A 319 -3.66 1.64 12.54
N TYR A 320 -2.39 2.03 12.42
CA TYR A 320 -1.88 2.81 11.28
C TYR A 320 -0.71 2.15 10.56
N LYS A 321 -0.51 0.83 10.75
CA LYS A 321 0.58 0.04 10.19
C LYS A 321 0.87 0.32 8.70
N TYR A 322 -0.19 0.48 7.91
CA TYR A 322 -0.08 0.72 6.46
C TYR A 322 -0.65 2.07 6.01
N GLY A 323 -1.16 2.89 6.93
CA GLY A 323 -2.02 4.03 6.61
C GLY A 323 -1.68 5.34 7.32
N LEU A 324 -0.57 5.40 8.05
CA LEU A 324 -0.20 6.61 8.79
C LEU A 324 -0.10 7.86 7.87
N PRO A 325 0.54 7.82 6.68
CA PRO A 325 0.60 8.99 5.80
C PRO A 325 -0.74 9.53 5.29
N SER A 326 -1.73 8.65 5.12
CA SER A 326 -3.10 9.01 4.71
C SER A 326 -4.03 9.36 5.88
N ALA A 327 -3.58 9.19 7.13
CA ALA A 327 -4.39 9.49 8.31
C ALA A 327 -4.72 10.98 8.44
N LEU A 328 -5.73 11.31 9.24
CA LEU A 328 -6.03 12.71 9.58
C LEU A 328 -4.89 13.36 10.35
N ILE A 329 -4.24 12.60 11.24
CA ILE A 329 -3.01 12.98 11.93
C ILE A 329 -1.89 12.08 11.41
N ASN A 330 -1.21 12.55 10.37
CA ASN A 330 -0.32 11.73 9.56
C ASN A 330 1.18 11.78 9.94
N LYS A 331 1.51 12.49 11.01
CA LYS A 331 2.88 12.61 11.53
C LYS A 331 2.91 13.04 12.99
N LYS A 332 4.01 12.76 13.68
CA LYS A 332 4.27 13.29 15.01
C LYS A 332 4.55 14.80 14.92
N VAL A 333 3.91 15.59 15.78
CA VAL A 333 4.25 17.00 15.94
C VAL A 333 5.59 17.09 16.65
N MET A 334 6.61 17.56 15.94
CA MET A 334 7.92 17.83 16.52
C MET A 334 7.96 19.29 16.98
N LYS A 335 8.20 19.50 18.28
CA LYS A 335 8.51 20.84 18.78
C LYS A 335 9.89 21.22 18.25
N LYS A 336 9.96 22.35 17.54
CA LYS A 336 11.22 22.98 17.14
C LYS A 336 11.93 23.59 18.35
#